data_AF-A0A349SDT2-F1
#
_entry.id   AF-A0A349SDT2-F1
#
_cell.length_a   1.000
_cell.length_b   1.000
_cell.length_c   1.000
_cell.angle_alpha   90.00
_cell.angle_beta   90.00
_cell.angle_gamma   90.00
#
_symmetry.space_group_name_H-M   'P 1'
#
loop_
_entity.id
_entity.type
_entity.pdbx_description
1 polymer ?
#
loop_
_entity_poly.entity_id
_entity_poly.type
_entity_poly.pdbx_seq_one_letter_code
_entity_poly.pdbx_strand_id
1 'polypeptide(L)'
;MSFTIKNCHTGQSFPSDGAASILDAALSAGRAFPYSCRGGSCGTCKAKLISGEITSGPFGETALSAAEKSAGYILLCQAKAQSDLEIDARELASGPPIPIRTLPCRVVQITHLSHDVIELSLKLPQNQSLEYLAGQYIDILLRDGRRRSFSIANPPDPEAGITLHIRRVPNGRFTGHVFDGLRERDLLRFQGPFGTFFLHDELDRPAVLMAGGTG
;
A
#
# COMPACT_ATOMS: atom_id res chain seq x y z
N MET A 1 11.55 -5.65 -22.17
CA MET A 1 10.87 -4.66 -23.03
C MET A 1 10.33 -3.59 -22.12
N SER A 2 10.39 -2.32 -22.51
CA SER A 2 9.83 -1.21 -21.72
C SER A 2 8.67 -0.63 -22.49
N PHE A 3 7.53 -0.48 -21.81
CA PHE A 3 6.34 0.18 -22.31
C PHE A 3 6.26 1.59 -21.74
N THR A 4 5.60 2.49 -22.46
CA THR A 4 5.31 3.85 -22.02
C THR A 4 3.86 3.95 -21.60
N ILE A 5 3.62 4.42 -20.38
CA ILE A 5 2.27 4.67 -19.86
C ILE A 5 2.07 6.16 -19.77
N LYS A 6 1.10 6.67 -20.53
CA LYS A 6 0.74 8.09 -20.59
C LYS A 6 -0.55 8.32 -19.82
N ASN A 7 -0.56 9.32 -18.94
CA ASN A 7 -1.78 9.81 -18.32
C ASN A 7 -2.34 10.98 -19.13
N CYS A 8 -3.51 10.81 -19.75
CA CYS A 8 -4.12 11.87 -20.56
C CYS A 8 -4.62 13.05 -19.71
N HIS A 9 -4.88 12.86 -18.42
CA HIS A 9 -5.33 13.91 -17.51
C HIS A 9 -4.24 14.97 -17.25
N THR A 10 -2.97 14.55 -17.17
CA THR A 10 -1.82 15.41 -16.87
C THR A 10 -0.88 15.60 -18.07
N GLY A 11 -1.02 14.79 -19.12
CA GLY A 11 -0.11 14.73 -20.26
C GLY A 11 1.25 14.07 -19.96
N GLN A 12 1.43 13.56 -18.74
CA GLN A 12 2.70 13.03 -18.26
C GLN A 12 2.82 11.54 -18.55
N SER A 13 4.05 11.03 -18.61
CA SER A 13 4.31 9.62 -18.91
C SER A 13 5.35 9.01 -17.99
N PHE A 14 5.27 7.70 -17.78
CA PHE A 14 6.24 6.93 -17.00
C PHE A 14 6.50 5.56 -17.64
N PRO A 15 7.70 4.99 -17.46
CA PRO A 15 8.06 3.69 -18.02
C PRO A 15 7.47 2.54 -17.19
N SER A 16 7.18 1.41 -17.85
CA SER A 16 6.84 0.13 -17.22
C SER A 16 7.58 -1.01 -17.90
N ASP A 17 8.10 -1.96 -17.13
CA ASP A 17 8.76 -3.16 -17.64
C ASP A 17 7.78 -4.31 -17.99
N GLY A 18 6.47 -4.10 -17.74
CA GLY A 18 5.42 -5.11 -17.89
C GLY A 18 5.43 -6.22 -16.83
N ALA A 19 6.45 -6.28 -15.97
CA ALA A 19 6.55 -7.25 -14.89
C ALA A 19 5.87 -6.74 -13.62
N ALA A 20 6.08 -5.47 -13.29
CA ALA A 20 5.45 -4.78 -12.18
C ALA A 20 4.02 -4.32 -12.51
N SER A 21 3.22 -4.04 -11.49
CA SER A 21 1.91 -3.40 -11.71
C SER A 21 2.08 -1.97 -12.23
N ILE A 22 1.07 -1.45 -12.93
CA ILE A 22 1.09 -0.06 -13.41
C ILE A 22 1.26 0.91 -12.22
N LEU A 23 0.63 0.62 -11.08
CA LEU A 23 0.80 1.41 -9.86
C LEU A 23 2.25 1.39 -9.36
N ASP A 24 2.91 0.23 -9.33
CA ASP A 24 4.29 0.13 -8.86
C ASP A 24 5.27 0.85 -9.78
N ALA A 25 5.05 0.77 -11.09
CA ALA A 25 5.80 1.51 -12.10
C ALA A 25 5.63 3.03 -11.92
N ALA A 26 4.39 3.49 -11.70
CA ALA A 26 4.09 4.89 -11.42
C ALA A 26 4.82 5.40 -10.16
N LEU A 27 4.71 4.66 -9.04
CA LEU A 27 5.34 5.04 -7.77
C LEU A 27 6.87 5.08 -7.89
N SER A 28 7.46 4.13 -8.61
CA SER A 28 8.91 4.09 -8.86
C SER A 28 9.38 5.26 -9.72
N ALA A 29 8.51 5.79 -10.58
CA ALA A 29 8.75 6.99 -11.38
C ALA A 29 8.33 8.30 -10.66
N GLY A 30 8.00 8.25 -9.36
CA GLY A 30 7.61 9.42 -8.57
C GLY A 30 6.21 9.96 -8.89
N ARG A 31 5.36 9.17 -9.56
CA ARG A 31 3.97 9.53 -9.89
C ARG A 31 3.02 9.02 -8.82
N ALA A 32 2.29 9.93 -8.19
CA ALA A 32 1.33 9.60 -7.14
C ALA A 32 -0.09 9.45 -7.71
N PHE A 33 -0.63 8.23 -7.65
CA PHE A 33 -2.04 7.96 -7.91
C PHE A 33 -2.74 7.60 -6.59
N PRO A 34 -4.07 7.73 -6.47
CA PRO A 34 -4.80 7.24 -5.31
C PRO A 34 -4.65 5.71 -5.17
N TYR A 35 -4.25 5.21 -3.99
CA TYR A 35 -4.26 3.79 -3.68
C TYR A 35 -4.31 3.53 -2.17
N SER A 36 -4.77 2.33 -1.79
CA SER A 36 -4.82 1.91 -0.38
C SER A 36 -4.40 0.45 -0.20
N CYS A 37 -5.18 -0.53 -0.66
CA CYS A 37 -4.90 -1.94 -0.33
C CYS A 37 -3.78 -2.61 -1.14
N ARG A 38 -3.47 -2.10 -2.34
CA ARG A 38 -2.60 -2.72 -3.38
C ARG A 38 -2.89 -4.20 -3.73
N GLY A 39 -4.00 -4.76 -3.26
CA GLY A 39 -4.40 -6.16 -3.46
C GLY A 39 -5.71 -6.34 -4.23
N GLY A 40 -6.24 -5.28 -4.86
CA GLY A 40 -7.44 -5.38 -5.68
C GLY A 40 -8.77 -5.46 -4.93
N SER A 41 -8.84 -5.03 -3.66
CA SER A 41 -10.07 -5.09 -2.85
C SER A 41 -10.74 -3.74 -2.56
N CYS A 42 -9.98 -2.63 -2.55
CA CYS A 42 -10.51 -1.31 -2.16
C CYS A 42 -11.06 -0.45 -3.30
N GLY A 43 -10.67 -0.69 -4.56
CA GLY A 43 -11.07 0.14 -5.69
C GLY A 43 -10.47 1.55 -5.77
N THR A 44 -9.66 2.00 -4.81
CA THR A 44 -9.08 3.37 -4.81
C THR A 44 -8.19 3.65 -6.03
N CYS A 45 -7.43 2.65 -6.50
CA CYS A 45 -6.52 2.81 -7.65
C CYS A 45 -7.20 2.61 -9.00
N LYS A 46 -8.50 2.93 -9.09
CA LYS A 46 -9.29 2.77 -10.30
C LYS A 46 -8.95 3.86 -11.29
N ALA A 47 -8.75 3.46 -12.55
CA ALA A 47 -8.44 4.34 -13.67
C ALA A 47 -9.18 3.83 -14.90
N LYS A 48 -9.38 4.67 -15.90
CA LYS A 48 -9.93 4.24 -17.20
C LYS A 48 -8.79 3.97 -18.17
N LEU A 49 -8.83 2.81 -18.82
CA LEU A 49 -7.93 2.49 -19.92
C LEU A 49 -8.48 3.13 -21.19
N ILE A 50 -7.71 4.03 -21.80
CA ILE A 50 -8.06 4.73 -23.03
C ILE A 50 -7.57 3.94 -24.24
N SER A 51 -6.33 3.46 -24.19
CA SER A 51 -5.74 2.63 -25.25
C SER A 51 -4.65 1.70 -24.72
N GLY A 52 -4.37 0.65 -25.49
CA GLY A 52 -3.36 -0.36 -25.19
C GLY A 52 -3.91 -1.62 -24.52
N GLU A 53 -3.01 -2.56 -24.22
CA GLU A 53 -3.33 -3.89 -23.72
C GLU A 53 -2.75 -4.13 -22.33
N ILE A 54 -3.55 -4.72 -21.45
CA ILE A 54 -3.14 -5.06 -20.10
C ILE A 54 -3.45 -6.52 -19.76
N THR A 55 -2.65 -7.08 -18.87
CA THR A 55 -3.01 -8.28 -18.13
C THR A 55 -3.55 -7.87 -16.76
N SER A 56 -4.81 -8.22 -16.47
CA SER A 56 -5.43 -7.96 -15.17
C SER A 56 -5.13 -9.08 -14.18
N GLY A 57 -4.67 -8.74 -12.98
CA GLY A 57 -4.55 -9.63 -11.83
C GLY A 57 -5.88 -9.87 -11.11
N PRO A 58 -5.87 -10.60 -9.98
CA PRO A 58 -7.05 -10.88 -9.18
C PRO A 58 -7.60 -9.60 -8.50
N PHE A 59 -8.92 -9.44 -8.49
CA PHE A 59 -9.61 -8.35 -7.79
C PHE A 59 -10.98 -8.81 -7.29
N GLY A 60 -11.51 -8.12 -6.29
CA GLY A 60 -12.87 -8.34 -5.79
C GLY A 60 -13.92 -7.54 -6.56
N GLU A 61 -15.15 -8.05 -6.67
CA GLU A 61 -16.26 -7.35 -7.35
C GLU A 61 -16.57 -5.99 -6.73
N THR A 62 -16.35 -5.83 -5.42
CA THR A 62 -16.49 -4.54 -4.71
C THR A 62 -15.47 -3.50 -5.16
N ALA A 63 -14.30 -3.93 -5.65
CA ALA A 63 -13.24 -3.04 -6.12
C ALA A 63 -13.46 -2.59 -7.57
N LEU A 64 -13.91 -3.52 -8.42
CA LEU A 64 -14.18 -3.29 -9.83
C LEU A 64 -15.36 -4.17 -10.27
N SER A 65 -16.50 -3.53 -10.49
CA SER A 65 -17.71 -4.24 -10.94
C SER A 65 -17.60 -4.69 -12.41
N ALA A 66 -18.44 -5.65 -12.81
CA ALA A 66 -18.51 -6.10 -14.20
C ALA A 66 -18.86 -4.94 -15.17
N ALA A 67 -19.77 -4.05 -14.76
CA ALA A 67 -20.16 -2.87 -15.53
C ALA A 67 -18.98 -1.91 -15.73
N GLU A 68 -18.24 -1.59 -14.67
CA GLU A 68 -17.06 -0.73 -14.75
C GLU A 68 -15.96 -1.36 -15.61
N LYS A 69 -15.72 -2.66 -15.46
CA LYS A 69 -14.77 -3.39 -16.30
C LYS A 69 -15.16 -3.30 -17.78
N SER A 70 -16.45 -3.48 -18.10
CA SER A 70 -16.96 -3.35 -19.47
C SER A 70 -16.87 -1.92 -20.01
N ALA A 71 -16.90 -0.92 -19.14
CA ALA A 71 -16.70 0.49 -19.47
C ALA A 71 -15.21 0.89 -19.59
N GLY A 72 -14.29 -0.08 -19.48
CA GLY A 72 -12.85 0.12 -19.66
C GLY A 72 -12.11 0.54 -18.38
N TYR A 73 -12.73 0.41 -17.21
CA TYR A 73 -12.03 0.67 -15.95
C TYR A 73 -11.11 -0.49 -15.56
N ILE A 74 -9.96 -0.13 -15.01
CA ILE A 74 -8.91 -1.02 -14.55
C ILE A 74 -8.48 -0.65 -13.13
N LEU A 75 -7.86 -1.59 -12.41
CA LEU A 75 -7.20 -1.32 -11.13
C LEU A 75 -5.70 -1.26 -11.37
N LEU A 76 -5.08 -0.08 -11.23
CA LEU A 76 -3.65 0.12 -11.49
C LEU A 76 -2.75 -0.81 -10.67
N CYS A 77 -3.17 -1.20 -9.45
CA CYS A 77 -2.41 -2.14 -8.60
C CYS A 77 -2.46 -3.60 -9.05
N GLN A 78 -3.39 -3.97 -9.94
CA GLN A 78 -3.54 -5.34 -10.44
C GLN A 78 -3.30 -5.42 -11.95
N ALA A 79 -3.29 -4.31 -12.67
CA ALA A 79 -3.01 -4.26 -14.10
C ALA A 79 -1.50 -4.26 -14.37
N LYS A 80 -1.07 -5.02 -15.37
CA LYS A 80 0.30 -5.01 -15.92
C LYS A 80 0.25 -4.66 -17.41
N ALA A 81 1.13 -3.78 -17.86
CA ALA A 81 1.20 -3.37 -19.26
C ALA A 81 1.68 -4.52 -20.15
N GLN A 82 1.06 -4.68 -21.32
CA GLN A 82 1.50 -5.57 -22.42
C GLN A 82 1.84 -4.79 -23.70
N SER A 83 1.49 -3.51 -23.74
CA SER A 83 1.83 -2.54 -24.77
C SER A 83 2.05 -1.16 -24.15
N ASP A 84 2.37 -0.16 -24.96
CA ASP A 84 2.20 1.23 -24.57
C ASP A 84 0.72 1.49 -24.24
N LEU A 85 0.48 2.28 -23.18
CA LEU A 85 -0.85 2.53 -22.64
C LEU A 85 -1.15 4.03 -22.59
N GLU A 86 -2.41 4.37 -22.79
CA GLU A 86 -2.98 5.64 -22.37
C GLU A 86 -4.05 5.38 -21.31
N ILE A 87 -3.93 6.06 -20.17
CA ILE A 87 -4.87 5.97 -19.05
C ILE A 87 -5.44 7.34 -18.70
N ASP A 88 -6.67 7.36 -18.22
CA ASP A 88 -7.30 8.51 -17.58
C ASP A 88 -7.38 8.23 -16.08
N ALA A 89 -6.51 8.90 -15.34
CA ALA A 89 -6.39 8.75 -13.90
C ALA A 89 -6.06 10.09 -13.25
N ARG A 90 -6.78 10.42 -12.17
CA ARG A 90 -6.44 11.57 -11.34
C ARG A 90 -5.14 11.29 -10.60
N GLU A 91 -4.16 12.17 -10.77
CA GLU A 91 -2.96 12.18 -9.93
C GLU A 91 -3.19 13.00 -8.66
N LEU A 92 -2.50 12.62 -7.60
CA LEU A 92 -2.45 13.36 -6.36
C LEU A 92 -1.23 14.27 -6.36
N ALA A 93 -1.28 15.33 -5.56
CA ALA A 93 -0.06 16.05 -5.22
C ALA A 93 0.89 15.05 -4.56
N SER A 94 2.05 14.85 -5.18
CA SER A 94 3.10 14.04 -4.58
C SER A 94 3.54 14.73 -3.29
N GLY A 95 3.42 14.04 -2.15
CA GLY A 95 4.11 14.45 -0.93
C GLY A 95 5.62 14.46 -1.12
N PRO A 96 6.40 14.79 -0.07
CA PRO A 96 7.86 14.69 -0.15
C PRO A 96 8.26 13.29 -0.66
N PRO A 97 9.29 13.19 -1.53
CA PRO A 97 9.71 11.92 -2.10
C PRO A 97 10.35 11.06 -1.01
N ILE A 98 9.57 10.18 -0.40
CA ILE A 98 10.05 9.23 0.60
C ILE A 98 10.37 7.89 -0.09
N PRO A 99 11.62 7.38 0.01
CA PRO A 99 12.02 6.17 -0.68
C PRO A 99 11.33 4.93 -0.09
N ILE A 100 10.77 4.10 -0.96
CA ILE A 100 10.27 2.78 -0.58
C ILE A 100 11.46 1.84 -0.33
N ARG A 101 11.53 1.25 0.86
CA ARG A 101 12.61 0.34 1.27
C ARG A 101 12.04 -1.03 1.66
N THR A 102 12.84 -2.07 1.44
CA THR A 102 12.56 -3.41 2.01
C THR A 102 13.48 -3.63 3.18
N LEU A 103 12.94 -3.71 4.40
CA LEU A 103 13.71 -3.74 5.64
C LEU A 103 13.37 -4.97 6.49
N PRO A 104 14.37 -5.56 7.16
CA PRO A 104 14.11 -6.49 8.26
C PRO A 104 13.70 -5.69 9.50
N CYS A 105 12.87 -6.30 10.34
CA CYS A 105 12.54 -5.79 11.67
C CYS A 105 12.40 -6.96 12.65
N ARG A 106 12.50 -6.63 13.93
CA ARG A 106 12.31 -7.58 15.02
C ARG A 106 11.04 -7.23 15.78
N VAL A 107 10.23 -8.24 16.11
CA VAL A 107 9.13 -8.09 17.05
C VAL A 107 9.71 -7.81 18.43
N VAL A 108 9.39 -6.65 19.00
CA VAL A 108 9.86 -6.28 20.34
C VAL A 108 8.80 -6.43 21.41
N GLN A 109 7.53 -6.29 21.04
CA GLN A 109 6.42 -6.42 21.97
C GLN A 109 5.15 -6.84 21.22
N ILE A 110 4.35 -7.67 21.87
CA ILE A 110 3.03 -8.10 21.41
C ILE A 110 2.03 -7.81 22.55
N THR A 111 1.13 -6.86 22.36
CA THR A 111 0.14 -6.47 23.37
C THR A 111 -1.27 -6.78 22.87
N HIS A 112 -2.03 -7.58 23.61
CA HIS A 112 -3.46 -7.77 23.33
C HIS A 112 -4.26 -6.56 23.80
N LEU A 113 -4.83 -5.81 22.86
CA LEU A 113 -5.69 -4.65 23.16
C LEU A 113 -7.16 -5.08 23.36
N SER A 114 -7.58 -6.15 22.68
CA SER A 114 -8.90 -6.76 22.80
C SER A 114 -8.85 -8.26 22.50
N HIS A 115 -10.02 -8.92 22.50
CA HIS A 115 -10.16 -10.31 22.09
C HIS A 115 -9.75 -10.56 20.62
N ASP A 116 -9.79 -9.52 19.77
CA ASP A 116 -9.55 -9.61 18.34
C ASP A 116 -8.54 -8.58 17.80
N VAL A 117 -7.88 -7.79 18.66
CA VAL A 117 -6.89 -6.78 18.26
C VAL A 117 -5.60 -6.92 19.07
N ILE A 118 -4.47 -6.95 18.35
CA ILE A 118 -3.11 -6.91 18.89
C ILE A 118 -2.43 -5.62 18.43
N GLU A 119 -1.73 -4.96 19.35
CA GLU A 119 -0.68 -4.01 19.05
C GLU A 119 0.66 -4.77 18.89
N LEU A 120 1.30 -4.59 17.74
CA LEU A 120 2.56 -5.21 17.41
C LEU A 120 3.63 -4.14 17.25
N SER A 121 4.61 -4.14 18.15
CA SER A 121 5.74 -3.22 18.11
C SER A 121 6.94 -3.86 17.43
N LEU A 122 7.50 -3.17 16.45
CA LEU A 122 8.57 -3.62 15.57
C LEU A 122 9.76 -2.65 15.67
N LYS A 123 10.95 -3.21 15.87
CA LYS A 123 12.20 -2.43 15.88
C LYS A 123 13.07 -2.75 14.68
N LEU A 124 13.61 -1.70 14.05
CA LEU A 124 14.57 -1.81 12.97
C LEU A 124 16.00 -2.04 13.52
N PRO A 125 16.91 -2.63 12.75
CA PRO A 125 18.34 -2.64 13.08
C PRO A 125 18.89 -1.22 13.28
N GLN A 126 19.90 -1.05 14.14
CA GLN A 126 20.43 0.28 14.52
C GLN A 126 20.92 1.15 13.35
N ASN A 127 21.30 0.55 12.22
CA ASN A 127 21.76 1.24 11.02
C ASN A 127 20.66 1.42 9.95
N GLN A 128 19.40 1.19 10.31
CA GLN A 128 18.26 1.28 9.41
C GLN A 128 17.21 2.19 10.02
N SER A 129 16.73 3.15 9.24
CA SER A 129 15.56 3.96 9.53
C SER A 129 14.51 3.78 8.43
N LEU A 130 13.27 4.10 8.79
CA LEU A 130 12.16 4.27 7.87
C LEU A 130 11.60 5.67 8.07
N GLU A 131 11.73 6.52 7.06
CA GLU A 131 10.98 7.76 6.98
C GLU A 131 9.55 7.45 6.50
N TYR A 132 8.55 8.13 7.04
CA TYR A 132 7.15 8.01 6.62
C TYR A 132 6.33 9.22 7.10
N LEU A 133 5.16 9.42 6.50
CA LEU A 133 4.18 10.40 6.94
C LEU A 133 3.09 9.73 7.79
N ALA A 134 2.59 10.42 8.81
CA ALA A 134 1.51 9.91 9.66
C ALA A 134 0.26 9.59 8.83
N GLY A 135 -0.19 8.33 8.88
CA GLY A 135 -1.28 7.78 8.06
C GLY A 135 -0.81 6.76 7.00
N GLN A 136 0.48 6.73 6.68
CA GLN A 136 1.06 5.73 5.78
C GLN A 136 1.11 4.33 6.40
N TYR A 137 1.35 3.34 5.55
CA TYR A 137 1.33 1.92 5.90
C TYR A 137 2.56 1.19 5.36
N ILE A 138 2.78 -0.03 5.86
CA ILE A 138 3.80 -0.96 5.36
C ILE A 138 3.17 -2.28 4.90
N ASP A 139 3.83 -2.96 3.96
CA ASP A 139 3.50 -4.32 3.57
C ASP A 139 4.40 -5.32 4.30
N ILE A 140 3.83 -6.13 5.18
CA ILE A 140 4.52 -7.30 5.75
C ILE A 140 4.68 -8.36 4.66
N LEU A 141 5.91 -8.81 4.44
CA LEU A 141 6.28 -9.81 3.43
C LEU A 141 6.23 -11.22 4.04
N LEU A 142 5.34 -12.05 3.52
CA LEU A 142 5.16 -13.43 3.99
C LEU A 142 6.08 -14.40 3.24
N ARG A 143 6.39 -15.53 3.87
CA ARG A 143 7.27 -16.58 3.30
C ARG A 143 6.75 -17.19 2.00
N ASP A 144 5.43 -17.15 1.79
CA ASP A 144 4.77 -17.64 0.58
C ASP A 144 4.70 -16.58 -0.53
N GLY A 145 5.45 -15.48 -0.40
CA GLY A 145 5.54 -14.40 -1.38
C GLY A 145 4.38 -13.40 -1.33
N ARG A 146 3.34 -13.64 -0.52
CA ARG A 146 2.24 -12.69 -0.34
C ARG A 146 2.63 -11.51 0.54
N ARG A 147 1.79 -10.48 0.46
CA ARG A 147 1.92 -9.23 1.22
C ARG A 147 0.68 -8.97 2.04
N ARG A 148 0.82 -8.31 3.18
CA ARG A 148 -0.29 -7.80 4.00
C ARG A 148 0.01 -6.39 4.46
N SER A 149 -0.87 -5.47 4.11
CA SER A 149 -0.75 -4.05 4.41
C SER A 149 -1.26 -3.74 5.82
N PHE A 150 -0.50 -2.98 6.60
CA PHE A 150 -0.88 -2.49 7.92
C PHE A 150 -0.44 -1.04 8.09
N SER A 151 -1.38 -0.18 8.48
CA SER A 151 -1.10 1.23 8.79
C SER A 151 -0.16 1.34 9.99
N ILE A 152 0.74 2.32 9.93
CA ILE A 152 1.62 2.65 11.04
C ILE A 152 0.79 3.42 12.07
N ALA A 153 0.78 2.93 13.32
CA ALA A 153 -0.07 3.44 14.39
C ALA A 153 0.63 4.46 15.31
N ASN A 154 1.95 4.62 15.20
CA ASN A 154 2.72 5.63 15.93
C ASN A 154 3.11 6.82 15.03
N PRO A 155 3.38 8.00 15.61
CA PRO A 155 3.92 9.13 14.85
C PRO A 155 5.35 8.83 14.33
N PRO A 156 5.77 9.47 13.23
CA PRO A 156 7.14 9.38 12.72
C PRO A 156 8.17 9.73 13.80
N ASP A 157 8.95 8.73 14.20
CA ASP A 157 10.03 8.85 15.19
C ASP A 157 11.13 7.84 14.81
N PRO A 158 12.35 8.30 14.48
CA PRO A 158 13.47 7.43 14.12
C PRO A 158 13.86 6.41 15.20
N GLU A 159 13.58 6.68 16.48
CA GLU A 159 14.02 5.86 17.62
C GLU A 159 12.96 4.86 18.10
N ALA A 160 11.67 5.18 17.89
CA ALA A 160 10.55 4.39 18.41
C ALA A 160 10.24 3.10 17.62
N GLY A 161 10.71 2.99 16.38
CA GLY A 161 10.34 1.91 15.48
C GLY A 161 8.92 2.07 14.92
N ILE A 162 8.25 0.94 14.66
CA ILE A 162 6.93 0.89 14.02
C ILE A 162 5.96 0.11 14.88
N THR A 163 4.78 0.67 15.13
CA THR A 163 3.67 0.06 15.85
C THR A 163 2.54 -0.21 14.87
N LEU A 164 1.92 -1.39 14.94
CA LEU A 164 0.81 -1.80 14.08
C LEU A 164 -0.37 -2.26 14.94
N HIS A 165 -1.59 -1.89 14.55
CA HIS A 165 -2.81 -2.50 15.10
C HIS A 165 -3.33 -3.58 14.15
N ILE A 166 -3.36 -4.83 14.63
CA ILE A 166 -3.66 -6.00 13.83
C ILE A 166 -4.92 -6.66 14.36
N ARG A 167 -5.98 -6.63 13.54
CA ARG A 167 -7.22 -7.37 13.81
C ARG A 167 -7.10 -8.84 13.39
N ARG A 168 -7.58 -9.75 14.23
CA ARG A 168 -7.74 -11.17 13.88
C ARG A 168 -8.80 -11.30 12.78
N VAL A 169 -8.41 -11.90 11.67
CA VAL A 169 -9.33 -12.24 10.57
C VAL A 169 -9.54 -13.74 10.60
N PRO A 170 -10.79 -14.25 10.67
CA PRO A 170 -11.06 -15.68 10.60
C PRO A 170 -10.39 -16.31 9.36
N ASN A 171 -9.67 -17.42 9.55
CA ASN A 171 -8.87 -18.09 8.51
C ASN A 171 -7.76 -17.22 7.87
N GLY A 172 -7.45 -16.07 8.45
CA GLY A 172 -6.36 -15.20 8.02
C GLY A 172 -5.01 -15.82 8.34
N ARG A 173 -4.21 -16.15 7.33
CA ARG A 173 -2.88 -16.78 7.52
C ARG A 173 -1.95 -15.97 8.42
N PHE A 174 -1.76 -14.69 8.08
CA PHE A 174 -0.83 -13.85 8.84
C PHE A 174 -1.41 -13.44 10.18
N THR A 175 -2.66 -12.97 10.23
CA THR A 175 -3.27 -12.51 11.47
C THR A 175 -3.49 -13.66 12.45
N GLY A 176 -3.81 -14.88 11.99
CA GLY A 176 -3.79 -16.07 12.84
C GLY A 176 -2.40 -16.35 13.41
N HIS A 177 -1.34 -16.26 12.59
CA HIS A 177 0.03 -16.42 13.08
C HIS A 177 0.41 -15.35 14.13
N VAL A 178 0.02 -14.08 13.94
CA VAL A 178 0.26 -13.00 14.91
C VAL A 178 -0.35 -13.33 16.27
N PHE A 179 -1.55 -13.91 16.31
CA PHE A 179 -2.24 -14.24 17.56
C PHE A 179 -1.77 -15.54 18.21
N ASP A 180 -1.48 -16.56 17.40
CA ASP A 180 -1.34 -17.93 17.90
C ASP A 180 0.12 -18.43 17.91
N GLY A 181 1.06 -17.75 17.22
CA GLY A 181 2.41 -18.29 17.03
C GLY A 181 3.57 -17.31 16.91
N LEU A 182 3.31 -16.02 16.68
CA LEU A 182 4.34 -14.99 16.65
C LEU A 182 4.86 -14.74 18.06
N ARG A 183 6.18 -14.59 18.21
CA ARG A 183 6.83 -14.35 19.50
C ARG A 183 7.70 -13.11 19.43
N GLU A 184 7.93 -12.51 20.59
CA GLU A 184 8.98 -11.52 20.72
C GLU A 184 10.32 -12.10 20.25
N ARG A 185 11.13 -11.23 19.64
CA ARG A 185 12.40 -11.53 18.96
C ARG A 185 12.28 -12.19 17.60
N ASP A 186 11.08 -12.59 17.17
CA ASP A 186 10.88 -13.06 15.80
C ASP A 186 11.26 -11.97 14.78
N LEU A 187 11.77 -12.42 13.64
CA LEU A 187 12.19 -11.55 12.55
C LEU A 187 11.13 -11.52 11.45
N LEU A 188 10.73 -10.32 11.07
CA LEU A 188 9.84 -10.06 9.95
C LEU A 188 10.56 -9.22 8.90
N ARG A 189 10.07 -9.25 7.67
CA ARG A 189 10.46 -8.30 6.62
C ARG A 189 9.25 -7.53 6.17
N PHE A 190 9.43 -6.24 5.93
CA PHE A 190 8.39 -5.39 5.37
C PHE A 190 8.93 -4.57 4.20
N GLN A 191 8.01 -4.04 3.41
CA GLN A 191 8.30 -3.02 2.40
C GLN A 191 7.45 -1.77 2.67
N GLY A 192 8.01 -0.58 2.52
CA GLY A 192 7.28 0.68 2.67
C GLY A 192 8.20 1.90 2.80
N PRO A 193 7.64 3.08 3.12
CA PRO A 193 6.22 3.30 3.39
C PRO A 193 5.39 3.34 2.11
N PHE A 194 4.09 3.18 2.26
CA PHE A 194 3.10 3.26 1.20
C PHE A 194 1.88 4.06 1.66
N GLY A 195 1.09 4.52 0.70
CA GLY A 195 -0.20 5.14 0.94
C GLY A 195 -0.18 6.63 0.67
N THR A 196 -1.29 7.11 0.14
CA THR A 196 -1.55 8.53 -0.15
C THR A 196 -2.53 9.15 0.85
N PHE A 197 -2.83 8.43 1.94
CA PHE A 197 -3.64 8.90 3.04
C PHE A 197 -2.71 9.31 4.18
N PHE A 198 -2.38 10.58 4.24
CA PHE A 198 -1.53 11.15 5.27
C PHE A 198 -2.01 12.55 5.65
N LEU A 199 -1.61 13.02 6.83
CA LEU A 199 -1.90 14.37 7.27
C LEU A 199 -1.16 15.37 6.38
N HIS A 200 -1.88 16.34 5.81
CA HIS A 200 -1.29 17.39 4.98
C HIS A 200 -1.01 18.61 5.87
N ASP A 201 0.12 19.27 5.67
CA ASP A 201 0.56 20.38 6.54
C ASP A 201 -0.27 21.67 6.36
N GLU A 202 -1.00 21.81 5.25
CA GLU A 202 -1.87 22.97 4.96
C GLU A 202 -3.22 22.87 5.69
N LEU A 203 -3.21 22.74 7.02
CA LEU A 203 -4.43 22.79 7.83
C LEU A 203 -4.75 24.22 8.27
N ASP A 204 -5.15 25.07 7.31
CA ASP A 204 -5.80 26.35 7.63
C ASP A 204 -7.23 26.16 8.18
N ARG A 205 -7.64 24.91 8.42
CA ARG A 205 -9.00 24.51 8.80
C ARG A 205 -8.96 23.34 9.79
N PRO A 206 -9.93 23.24 10.72
CA PRO A 206 -10.05 22.10 11.62
C PRO A 206 -10.19 20.77 10.86
N ALA A 207 -9.51 19.73 11.33
CA ALA A 207 -9.62 18.37 10.82
C ALA A 207 -10.60 17.53 11.66
N VAL A 208 -11.42 16.71 11.01
CA VAL A 208 -12.24 15.68 11.67
C VAL A 208 -11.70 14.33 11.21
N LEU A 209 -11.25 13.50 12.17
CA LEU A 209 -10.80 12.14 11.92
C LEU A 209 -11.89 11.17 12.35
N MET A 210 -12.19 10.19 11.49
CA MET A 210 -13.17 9.13 11.75
C MET A 210 -12.53 7.78 11.48
N ALA A 211 -12.61 6.90 12.47
CA ALA A 211 -12.01 5.58 12.46
C ALA A 211 -13.02 4.52 12.93
N GLY A 212 -12.80 3.28 12.51
CA GLY A 212 -13.60 2.14 12.94
C GLY A 212 -12.77 0.87 12.97
N GLY A 213 -12.85 0.10 14.07
CA GLY A 213 -12.02 -1.08 14.27
C GLY A 213 -10.54 -0.70 14.43
N THR A 214 -9.67 -1.16 13.52
CA THR A 214 -8.23 -0.85 13.50
C THR A 214 -7.86 0.25 12.51
N GLY A 215 -8.85 0.96 11.96
CA GLY A 215 -8.64 2.12 11.09
C GLY A 215 -8.38 3.40 11.87
#